data_AF-A0A3D3RCB8-F1
#
_entry.id   AF-A0A3D3RCB8-F1
#
_cell.length_a   1.000
_cell.length_b   1.000
_cell.length_c   1.000
_cell.angle_alpha   90.00
_cell.angle_beta   90.00
_cell.angle_gamma   90.00
#
_symmetry.space_group_name_H-M   'P 1'
#
loop_
_entity.id
_entity.type
_entity.pdbx_description
1 polymer ?
#
loop_
_entity_poly.entity_id
_entity_poly.type
_entity_poly.pdbx_seq_one_letter_code
_entity_poly.pdbx_strand_id
1 'polypeptide(L)'
;RDIKLGEAIFSNRSYAFHDKLPSFLQDGKFIFSPMEQTEVVCTTSGVVYVVTPLPDRNRDSVTDELQKQGFELVSIPEFVLFLMPGGREIPGNVCSVYQRRVSAGDRIKFGKWGVVITKP
;
A
#
# COMPACT_ATOMS: atom_id res chain seq x y z
N ARG A 1 -0.39 -2.57 -11.92
CA ARG A 1 0.31 -1.55 -12.73
C ARG A 1 1.75 -1.44 -12.26
N ASP A 2 2.66 -0.96 -13.10
CA ASP A 2 4.06 -0.79 -12.70
C ASP A 2 4.22 0.43 -11.80
N ILE A 3 5.08 0.32 -10.80
CA ILE A 3 5.40 1.43 -9.89
C ILE A 3 6.43 2.32 -10.58
N LYS A 4 6.10 3.59 -10.78
CA LYS A 4 6.99 4.61 -11.35
C LYS A 4 6.61 6.00 -10.85
N LEU A 5 7.59 6.90 -10.83
CA LEU A 5 7.39 8.29 -10.47
C LEU A 5 6.27 8.92 -11.33
N GLY A 6 5.34 9.62 -10.69
CA GLY A 6 4.20 10.27 -11.33
C GLY A 6 3.02 9.34 -11.67
N GLU A 7 3.13 8.02 -11.49
CA GLU A 7 2.00 7.11 -11.73
C GLU A 7 0.91 7.31 -10.68
N ALA A 8 -0.35 7.38 -11.14
CA ALA A 8 -1.51 7.51 -10.28
C ALA A 8 -1.67 6.27 -9.38
N ILE A 9 -1.84 6.50 -8.08
CA ILE A 9 -1.92 5.42 -7.08
C ILE A 9 -3.34 4.86 -6.99
N PHE A 10 -4.36 5.72 -7.09
CA PHE A 10 -5.77 5.35 -6.97
C PHE A 10 -6.56 5.75 -8.20
N SER A 11 -7.60 4.99 -8.53
CA SER A 11 -8.46 5.26 -9.68
C SER A 11 -9.36 6.48 -9.52
N ASN A 12 -9.57 6.95 -8.29
CA ASN A 12 -10.48 8.05 -7.96
C ASN A 12 -9.82 9.14 -7.10
N ARG A 13 -8.49 9.26 -7.15
CA ARG A 13 -7.71 10.35 -6.56
C ARG A 13 -6.63 10.82 -7.51
N SER A 14 -6.16 12.05 -7.33
CA SER A 14 -5.05 12.64 -8.08
C SER A 14 -3.68 12.37 -7.46
N TYR A 15 -3.59 11.49 -6.44
CA TYR A 15 -2.32 11.15 -5.80
C TYR A 15 -1.46 10.28 -6.72
N ALA A 16 -0.19 10.63 -6.83
CA ALA A 16 0.80 9.92 -7.63
C ALA A 16 2.05 9.61 -6.80
N PHE A 17 2.74 8.52 -7.15
CA PHE A 17 4.03 8.21 -6.55
C PHE A 17 5.00 9.38 -6.76
N HIS A 18 5.59 9.90 -5.69
CA HIS A 18 6.42 11.11 -5.76
C HIS A 18 7.92 10.86 -5.50
N ASP A 19 8.28 9.68 -5.01
CA ASP A 19 9.67 9.27 -4.79
C ASP A 19 9.83 7.76 -5.02
N LYS A 20 11.07 7.28 -5.01
CA LYS A 20 11.42 5.87 -5.06
C LYS A 20 10.96 5.16 -3.79
N LEU A 21 10.32 4.00 -3.97
CA LEU A 21 9.99 3.13 -2.86
C LEU A 21 11.24 2.51 -2.21
N PRO A 22 11.13 2.00 -0.96
CA PRO A 22 12.13 1.12 -0.37
C PRO A 22 12.58 0.03 -1.36
N SER A 23 13.88 -0.29 -1.36
CA SER A 23 14.51 -1.13 -2.39
C SER A 23 13.80 -2.47 -2.63
N PHE A 24 13.30 -3.12 -1.58
CA PHE A 24 12.60 -4.41 -1.71
C PHE A 24 11.22 -4.31 -2.39
N LEU A 25 10.62 -3.11 -2.45
CA LEU A 25 9.36 -2.84 -3.15
C LEU A 25 9.57 -2.29 -4.57
N GLN A 26 10.80 -1.88 -4.93
CA GLN A 26 11.13 -1.45 -6.29
C GLN A 26 10.89 -2.58 -7.28
N ASP A 27 10.59 -2.26 -8.54
CA ASP A 27 10.19 -3.23 -9.60
C ASP A 27 8.96 -4.08 -9.24
N GLY A 28 8.21 -3.69 -8.21
CA GLY A 28 6.92 -4.27 -7.88
C GLY A 28 5.82 -3.79 -8.82
N LYS A 29 4.69 -4.48 -8.78
CA LYS A 29 3.44 -4.03 -9.35
C LYS A 29 2.49 -3.66 -8.23
N PHE A 30 1.64 -2.67 -8.44
CA PHE A 30 0.61 -2.30 -7.48
C PHE A 30 -0.79 -2.52 -8.04
N ILE A 31 -1.76 -2.70 -7.15
CA ILE A 31 -3.17 -2.79 -7.51
C ILE A 31 -3.74 -1.37 -7.61
N PHE A 32 -4.25 -1.03 -8.79
CA PHE A 32 -4.87 0.26 -9.05
C PHE A 32 -6.38 0.17 -8.78
N SER A 33 -6.80 0.65 -7.62
CA SER A 33 -8.17 0.58 -7.09
C SER A 33 -8.63 1.96 -6.59
N PRO A 34 -9.93 2.13 -6.29
CA PRO A 34 -10.40 3.27 -5.50
C PRO A 34 -9.73 3.29 -4.12
N MET A 35 -9.51 4.49 -3.57
CA MET A 35 -8.86 4.63 -2.26
C MET A 35 -9.68 4.00 -1.11
N GLU A 36 -11.01 3.98 -1.25
CA GLU A 36 -11.95 3.57 -0.21
C GLU A 36 -12.10 2.06 -0.07
N GLN A 37 -11.73 1.30 -1.09
CA GLN A 37 -11.91 -0.14 -1.09
C GLN A 37 -10.95 -0.82 -2.04
N THR A 38 -10.16 -1.75 -1.50
CA THR A 38 -9.40 -2.70 -2.29
C THR A 38 -9.85 -4.11 -1.95
N GLU A 39 -10.13 -4.90 -2.98
CA GLU A 39 -10.48 -6.31 -2.86
C GLU A 39 -9.81 -7.08 -4.00
N VAL A 40 -8.96 -8.05 -3.65
CA VAL A 40 -8.24 -8.88 -4.62
C VAL A 40 -8.24 -10.35 -4.21
N VAL A 41 -8.16 -11.22 -5.21
CA VAL A 41 -7.98 -12.67 -5.05
C VAL A 41 -6.60 -13.03 -5.59
N CYS A 42 -5.79 -13.69 -4.77
CA CYS A 42 -4.47 -14.15 -5.16
C CYS A 42 -4.62 -15.34 -6.12
N THR A 43 -3.98 -15.27 -7.29
CA THR A 43 -4.01 -16.35 -8.30
C THR A 43 -2.84 -17.31 -8.18
N THR A 44 -1.79 -16.90 -7.47
CA THR A 44 -0.57 -17.66 -7.25
C THR A 44 -0.08 -17.43 -5.82
N SER A 45 0.74 -18.34 -5.31
CA SER A 45 1.37 -18.19 -4.00
C SER A 45 2.53 -17.20 -4.07
N GLY A 46 2.74 -16.44 -2.99
CA GLY A 46 3.80 -15.43 -2.96
C GLY A 46 3.79 -14.61 -1.68
N VAL A 47 4.49 -13.48 -1.69
CA VAL A 47 4.41 -12.46 -0.63
C VAL A 47 3.71 -11.24 -1.21
N VAL A 48 2.69 -10.77 -0.51
CA VAL A 48 1.99 -9.53 -0.83
C VAL A 48 2.33 -8.51 0.24
N TYR A 49 2.56 -7.27 -0.21
CA TYR A 49 2.82 -6.13 0.64
C TYR A 49 1.62 -5.17 0.59
N VAL A 50 1.33 -4.51 1.71
CA VAL A 50 0.38 -3.40 1.76
C VAL A 50 1.03 -2.22 2.43
N VAL A 51 0.91 -1.04 1.82
CA VAL A 51 1.41 0.21 2.39
C VAL A 51 0.24 1.05 2.89
N THR A 52 0.34 1.49 4.14
CA THR A 52 -0.67 2.26 4.87
C THR A 52 0.03 2.99 6.02
N PRO A 53 -0.44 4.16 6.48
CA PRO A 53 0.16 4.86 7.60
C PRO A 53 -0.23 4.14 8.89
N LEU A 54 0.49 4.42 9.97
CA LEU A 54 0.16 3.84 11.28
C LEU A 54 -1.14 4.45 11.85
N PRO A 55 -1.87 3.72 12.72
CA PRO A 55 -3.16 4.17 13.27
C PRO A 55 -3.09 5.47 14.07
N ASP A 56 -1.97 5.74 14.73
CA ASP A 56 -1.71 6.97 15.48
C ASP A 56 -1.41 8.18 14.57
N ARG A 57 -1.02 7.94 13.33
CA ARG A 57 -0.81 8.99 12.30
C ARG A 57 -2.07 9.33 11.54
N ASN A 58 -2.90 8.32 11.23
CA ASN A 58 -4.07 8.48 10.38
C ASN A 58 -5.19 7.55 10.81
N ARG A 59 -6.36 8.12 11.09
CA ARG A 59 -7.58 7.36 11.41
C ARG A 59 -8.07 6.48 10.26
N ASP A 60 -7.67 6.79 9.03
CA ASP A 60 -7.94 5.98 7.85
C ASP A 60 -6.84 4.91 7.65
N SER A 61 -6.07 4.53 8.68
CA SER A 61 -5.15 3.38 8.59
C SER A 61 -5.96 2.08 8.43
N VAL A 62 -5.45 1.14 7.63
CA VAL A 62 -6.02 -0.22 7.51
C VAL A 62 -5.25 -1.27 8.32
N THR A 63 -4.41 -0.84 9.27
CA THR A 63 -3.57 -1.73 10.08
C THR A 63 -4.38 -2.85 10.74
N ASP A 64 -5.51 -2.53 11.36
CA ASP A 64 -6.32 -3.50 12.09
C ASP A 64 -6.90 -4.56 11.15
N GLU A 65 -7.42 -4.16 9.99
CA GLU A 65 -7.91 -5.08 8.95
C GLU A 65 -6.81 -5.95 8.39
N LEU A 66 -5.62 -5.40 8.18
CA LEU A 66 -4.45 -6.14 7.68
C LEU A 66 -4.00 -7.18 8.71
N GLN A 67 -3.87 -6.80 9.98
CA GLN A 67 -3.46 -7.71 11.06
C GLN A 67 -4.49 -8.84 11.28
N LYS A 68 -5.79 -8.54 11.22
CA LYS A 68 -6.85 -9.58 11.25
C LYS A 68 -6.77 -10.55 10.07
N GLN A 69 -6.22 -10.10 8.95
CA GLN A 69 -5.92 -10.92 7.79
C GLN A 69 -4.51 -11.53 7.86
N GLY A 70 -3.81 -11.53 8.99
CA GLY A 70 -2.51 -12.18 9.12
C GLY A 70 -1.37 -11.47 8.36
N PHE A 71 -1.50 -10.17 8.10
CA PHE A 71 -0.36 -9.36 7.72
C PHE A 71 0.44 -8.94 8.95
N GLU A 72 1.75 -8.87 8.78
CA GLU A 72 2.70 -8.46 9.81
C GLU A 72 3.39 -7.16 9.40
N LEU A 73 3.66 -6.29 10.37
CA LEU A 73 4.41 -5.05 10.14
C LEU A 73 5.87 -5.38 9.79
N VAL A 74 6.36 -4.83 8.69
CA VAL A 74 7.75 -4.98 8.24
C VAL A 74 8.63 -4.01 9.02
N SER A 75 9.76 -4.50 9.54
CA SER A 75 10.73 -3.69 10.30
C SER A 75 11.63 -2.86 9.36
N ILE A 76 11.06 -1.82 8.75
CA ILE A 76 11.77 -0.83 7.94
C ILE A 76 11.37 0.59 8.35
N PRO A 77 12.16 1.62 8.00
CA PRO A 77 11.76 3.00 8.18
C PRO A 77 10.47 3.33 7.41
N GLU A 78 9.65 4.19 8.00
CA GLU A 78 8.49 4.75 7.32
C GLU A 78 8.93 5.69 6.18
N PHE A 79 8.06 5.88 5.20
CA PHE A 79 8.38 6.69 4.02
C PHE A 79 7.15 7.41 3.49
N VAL A 80 7.35 8.52 2.79
CA VAL A 80 6.25 9.23 2.12
C VAL A 80 5.93 8.47 0.83
N LEU A 81 4.64 8.22 0.56
CA LEU A 81 4.22 7.57 -0.69
C LEU A 81 3.91 8.60 -1.80
N PHE A 82 3.22 9.69 -1.44
CA PHE A 82 2.83 10.77 -2.33
C PHE A 82 2.86 12.13 -1.61
N LEU A 83 2.98 13.20 -2.38
CA LEU A 83 2.82 14.58 -1.89
C LEU A 83 1.37 15.06 -2.09
N MET A 84 0.91 15.93 -1.20
CA MET A 84 -0.33 16.67 -1.40
C MET A 84 -0.17 17.74 -2.49
N PRO A 85 -1.29 18.30 -3.02
CA PRO A 85 -1.24 19.43 -3.93
C PRO A 85 -0.32 20.55 -3.40
N GLY A 86 0.54 21.08 -4.27
CA GLY A 86 1.58 22.04 -3.90
C GLY A 86 2.90 21.43 -3.42
N GLY A 87 3.07 20.10 -3.53
CA GLY A 87 4.35 19.43 -3.22
C GLY A 87 4.61 19.25 -1.72
N ARG A 88 3.56 19.26 -0.90
CA ARG A 88 3.69 19.21 0.56
C ARG A 88 3.58 17.79 1.10
N GLU A 89 4.54 17.39 1.93
CA GLU A 89 4.45 16.20 2.76
C GLU A 89 3.47 16.42 3.93
N ILE A 90 2.66 15.40 4.23
CA ILE A 90 1.77 15.42 5.39
C ILE A 90 2.18 14.29 6.34
N PRO A 91 2.50 14.59 7.61
CA PRO A 91 2.89 13.56 8.58
C PRO A 91 1.88 12.41 8.74
N GLY A 92 0.58 12.71 8.57
CA GLY A 92 -0.48 11.70 8.59
C GLY A 92 -0.52 10.77 7.37
N ASN A 93 0.26 11.04 6.31
CA ASN A 93 0.34 10.19 5.11
C ASN A 93 1.69 9.46 4.98
N VAL A 94 2.52 9.51 6.01
CA VAL A 94 3.76 8.73 6.09
C VAL A 94 3.40 7.26 6.28
N CYS A 95 3.87 6.40 5.38
CA CYS A 95 3.49 5.00 5.28
C CYS A 95 4.45 4.07 6.01
N SER A 96 3.87 3.03 6.61
CA SER A 96 4.53 1.78 6.96
C SER A 96 4.24 0.70 5.91
N VAL A 97 4.95 -0.44 6.00
CA VAL A 97 4.74 -1.60 5.12
C VAL A 97 4.31 -2.80 5.95
N TYR A 98 3.28 -3.49 5.48
CA TYR A 98 2.81 -4.76 6.02
C TYR A 98 3.05 -5.84 4.97
N GLN A 99 3.34 -7.07 5.40
CA GLN A 99 3.53 -8.21 4.50
C GLN A 99 2.72 -9.41 4.94
N ARG A 100 2.30 -10.23 3.98
CA ARG A 100 1.71 -11.54 4.22
C ARG A 100 2.15 -12.51 3.14
N ARG A 101 2.49 -13.74 3.55
CA ARG A 101 2.60 -14.87 2.62
C ARG A 101 1.18 -15.33 2.25
N VAL A 102 0.89 -15.42 0.96
CA VAL A 102 -0.41 -15.79 0.42
C VAL A 102 -0.33 -17.06 -0.42
N SER A 103 -1.45 -17.74 -0.56
CA SER A 103 -1.67 -18.86 -1.48
C SER A 103 -2.69 -18.51 -2.55
N ALA A 104 -2.72 -19.28 -3.64
CA ALA A 104 -3.81 -19.17 -4.62
C ALA A 104 -5.18 -19.37 -3.94
N GLY A 105 -6.12 -18.47 -4.22
CA GLY A 105 -7.44 -18.41 -3.59
C GLY A 105 -7.53 -17.50 -2.36
N ASP A 106 -6.40 -17.09 -1.77
CA ASP A 106 -6.42 -16.13 -0.66
C ASP A 106 -7.03 -14.80 -1.10
N ARG A 107 -7.83 -14.21 -0.21
CA ARG A 107 -8.47 -12.92 -0.43
C ARG A 107 -7.84 -11.86 0.45
N ILE A 108 -7.62 -10.68 -0.12
CA ILE A 108 -7.18 -9.49 0.59
C ILE A 108 -8.24 -8.42 0.38
N LYS A 109 -8.81 -7.92 1.48
CA LYS A 109 -9.85 -6.90 1.46
C LYS A 109 -9.67 -5.90 2.58
N PHE A 110 -9.67 -4.61 2.25
CA PHE A 110 -9.64 -3.55 3.23
C PHE A 110 -10.25 -2.27 2.68
N GLY A 111 -10.59 -1.35 3.59
CA GLY A 111 -11.20 -0.07 3.27
C GLY A 111 -10.18 1.01 2.90
N LYS A 112 -10.46 2.23 3.32
CA LYS A 112 -9.53 3.36 3.21
C LYS A 112 -8.51 3.28 4.35
N TRP A 113 -7.22 3.46 4.17
CA TRP A 113 -6.38 3.80 3.01
C TRP A 113 -5.20 2.83 2.93
N GLY A 114 -5.12 2.02 1.88
CA GLY A 114 -3.97 1.15 1.64
C GLY A 114 -3.69 0.91 0.15
N VAL A 115 -2.45 0.56 -0.18
CA VAL A 115 -2.05 0.17 -1.55
C VAL A 115 -1.41 -1.21 -1.51
N VAL A 116 -1.96 -2.15 -2.27
CA VAL A 116 -1.40 -3.50 -2.42
C VAL A 116 -0.26 -3.46 -3.43
N ILE A 117 0.88 -4.03 -3.06
CA ILE A 117 2.07 -4.20 -3.90
C ILE A 117 2.43 -5.69 -3.96
N THR A 118 2.70 -6.18 -5.16
CA THR A 118 3.19 -7.53 -5.43
C THR A 118 4.57 -7.45 -6.09
N LYS A 119 5.35 -8.50 -5.89
CA LYS A 119 6.63 -8.71 -6.59
C LYS A 119 6.47 -9.82 -7.62
N PRO A 120 7.23 -9.79 -8.73
CA PRO A 120 7.34 -10.91 -9.66
C PRO A 120 7.77 -12.21 -8.96
#